data_AF-A0A4R0FNQ9-F1
#
_entry.id   AF-A0A4R0FNQ9-F1
#
_cell.length_a   1.000
_cell.length_b   1.000
_cell.length_c   1.000
_cell.angle_alpha   90.00
_cell.angle_beta   90.00
_cell.angle_gamma   90.00
#
_symmetry.space_group_name_H-M   'P 1'
#
loop_
_entity.id
_entity.type
_entity.pdbx_description
1 polymer ?
#
loop_
_entity_poly.entity_id
_entity_poly.type
_entity_poly.pdbx_seq_one_letter_code
_entity_poly.pdbx_strand_id
1 'polypeptide(L)'
;MKTLNEWFDEYSESHQNKTNKMIHWLCVPTILFSIIGILAHFSALLTALIVTLTLIFYSRLDLVLAVAMAALIFVMAWLILILPVGVGFYIALFIFAWIGQFYGHKIEGKKPSFFKDLQFLLIGPIWCMDAYLNKTGAQIKNPCQSANERHLAHMYNFHSGIRSL
;
A
#
# COMPACT_ATOMS: atom_id res chain seq x y z
N MET A 1 0.63 -18.16 -1.92
CA MET A 1 0.36 -16.78 -1.47
C MET A 1 -0.07 -16.01 -2.71
N LYS A 2 -1.12 -15.18 -2.62
CA LYS A 2 -1.50 -14.33 -3.76
C LYS A 2 -0.32 -13.46 -4.18
N THR A 3 -0.14 -13.29 -5.47
CA THR A 3 0.82 -12.34 -6.06
C THR A 3 0.38 -10.90 -5.78
N LEU A 4 1.30 -9.94 -5.95
CA LEU A 4 0.98 -8.53 -5.81
C LEU A 4 -0.19 -8.10 -6.71
N ASN A 5 -0.17 -8.54 -7.97
CA ASN A 5 -1.20 -8.20 -8.95
C ASN A 5 -2.57 -8.75 -8.52
N GLU A 6 -2.64 -10.01 -8.07
CA GLU A 6 -3.90 -10.58 -7.56
C GLU A 6 -4.46 -9.80 -6.36
N TRP A 7 -3.58 -9.36 -5.44
CA TRP A 7 -4.00 -8.50 -4.33
C TRP A 7 -4.51 -7.14 -4.81
N PHE A 8 -3.84 -6.52 -5.78
CA PHE A 8 -4.21 -5.22 -6.31
C PHE A 8 -5.48 -5.25 -7.14
N ASP A 9 -5.67 -6.30 -7.94
CA ASP A 9 -6.87 -6.49 -8.74
C ASP A 9 -8.08 -6.63 -7.81
N GLU A 10 -8.00 -7.50 -6.80
CA GLU A 10 -9.09 -7.69 -5.84
C GLU A 10 -9.33 -6.44 -4.97
N TYR A 11 -8.25 -5.76 -4.53
CA TYR A 11 -8.40 -4.52 -3.77
C TYR A 11 -9.05 -3.42 -4.62
N SER A 12 -8.71 -3.35 -5.91
CA SER A 12 -9.25 -2.35 -6.83
C SER A 12 -10.74 -2.55 -7.11
N GLU A 13 -11.28 -3.78 -7.03
CA GLU A 13 -12.71 -4.03 -7.23
C GLU A 13 -13.60 -3.17 -6.32
N SER A 14 -13.18 -2.92 -5.07
CA SER A 14 -13.90 -2.11 -4.08
C SER A 14 -13.47 -0.64 -4.04
N HIS A 15 -12.65 -0.21 -5.00
CA HIS A 15 -12.15 1.15 -5.12
C HIS A 15 -12.17 1.56 -6.59
N GLN A 16 -13.33 1.93 -7.12
CA GLN A 16 -13.49 2.43 -8.49
C GLN A 16 -13.86 3.91 -8.51
N ASN A 17 -14.63 4.38 -7.52
CA ASN A 17 -15.06 5.76 -7.43
C ASN A 17 -13.88 6.72 -7.16
N LYS A 18 -13.77 7.80 -7.94
CA LYS A 18 -12.68 8.79 -7.82
C LYS A 18 -12.63 9.43 -6.44
N THR A 19 -13.78 9.82 -5.88
CA THR A 19 -13.87 10.42 -4.54
C THR A 19 -13.44 9.43 -3.48
N ASN A 20 -13.89 8.18 -3.57
CA ASN A 20 -13.47 7.13 -2.64
C ASN A 20 -11.94 6.92 -2.69
N LYS A 21 -11.35 6.85 -3.89
CA LYS A 21 -9.89 6.74 -4.06
C LYS A 21 -9.15 7.93 -3.45
N MET A 22 -9.63 9.16 -3.68
CA MET A 22 -9.01 10.37 -3.11
C MET A 22 -9.03 10.36 -1.58
N ILE A 23 -10.17 9.98 -0.98
CA ILE A 23 -10.30 9.83 0.47
C ILE A 23 -9.31 8.78 0.98
N HIS A 24 -9.23 7.62 0.34
CA HIS A 24 -8.27 6.58 0.71
C HIS A 24 -6.82 7.06 0.63
N TRP A 25 -6.47 7.81 -0.41
CA TRP A 25 -5.13 8.33 -0.60
C TRP A 25 -4.67 9.25 0.53
N LEU A 26 -5.62 9.93 1.19
CA LEU A 26 -5.35 10.74 2.39
C LEU A 26 -5.43 9.89 3.68
N CYS A 27 -6.49 9.09 3.83
CA CYS A 27 -6.78 8.40 5.07
C CYS A 27 -5.85 7.20 5.31
N VAL A 28 -5.44 6.45 4.28
CA VAL A 28 -4.56 5.28 4.43
C VAL A 28 -3.20 5.66 5.03
N PRO A 29 -2.45 6.64 4.50
CA PRO A 29 -1.20 7.08 5.12
C PRO A 29 -1.42 7.66 6.53
N THR A 30 -2.53 8.36 6.75
CA THR A 30 -2.87 8.92 8.06
C THR A 30 -3.13 7.82 9.09
N ILE A 31 -3.85 6.76 8.72
CA ILE A 31 -4.09 5.58 9.56
C ILE A 31 -2.76 4.91 9.88
N LEU A 32 -1.90 4.65 8.88
CA LEU A 32 -0.58 4.06 9.09
C LEU A 32 0.26 4.89 10.07
N PHE A 33 0.37 6.21 9.84
CA PHE A 33 1.09 7.14 10.72
C PHE A 33 0.56 7.10 12.15
N SER A 34 -0.77 7.14 12.32
CA SER A 34 -1.40 7.09 13.63
C SER A 34 -1.17 5.77 14.37
N ILE A 35 -1.20 4.62 13.68
CA ILE A 35 -0.93 3.31 14.29
C ILE A 35 0.51 3.26 14.79
N ILE A 36 1.48 3.68 13.98
CA ILE A 36 2.90 3.71 14.39
C ILE A 36 3.06 4.65 15.59
N GLY A 37 2.44 5.82 15.58
CA GLY A 37 2.48 6.78 16.70
C GLY A 37 1.90 6.21 17.99
N ILE A 38 0.73 5.56 17.93
CA ILE A 38 0.10 4.91 19.07
C ILE A 38 1.00 3.80 19.63
N LEU A 39 1.52 2.92 18.77
CA LEU A 39 2.39 1.84 19.18
C LEU A 39 3.69 2.38 19.78
N ALA A 40 4.29 3.43 19.21
CA ALA A 40 5.55 4.00 19.68
C ALA A 40 5.43 4.60 21.09
N HIS A 41 4.27 5.20 21.40
CA HIS A 41 3.96 5.69 22.75
C HIS A 41 3.74 4.57 23.76
N PHE A 42 3.27 3.41 23.31
CA PHE A 42 3.02 2.26 24.16
C PHE A 42 4.27 1.41 24.40
N SER A 43 5.00 1.08 23.34
CA SER A 43 6.23 0.28 23.38
C SER A 43 7.03 0.41 22.08
N ALA A 44 8.25 0.93 22.19
CA ALA A 44 9.19 1.00 21.07
C ALA A 44 9.53 -0.39 20.52
N LEU A 45 9.68 -1.40 21.39
CA LEU A 45 10.00 -2.77 20.99
C LEU A 45 8.84 -3.42 20.21
N LEU A 46 7.60 -3.23 20.68
CA LEU A 46 6.42 -3.72 19.95
C LEU A 46 6.30 -3.04 18.59
N THR A 47 6.53 -1.73 18.54
CA THR A 47 6.52 -0.97 17.28
C THR A 47 7.55 -1.52 16.30
N ALA A 48 8.79 -1.72 16.75
CA ALA A 48 9.86 -2.26 15.93
C ALA A 48 9.53 -3.68 15.43
N LEU A 49 8.97 -4.53 16.29
CA LEU A 49 8.54 -5.89 15.91
C LEU A 49 7.47 -5.84 14.81
N ILE A 50 6.41 -5.08 15.01
CA ILE A 50 5.31 -4.98 14.03
C ILE A 50 5.79 -4.38 12.71
N VAL A 51 6.56 -3.29 12.74
CA VAL A 51 7.15 -2.70 11.53
C VAL A 51 8.04 -3.69 10.80
N THR A 52 8.89 -4.44 11.51
CA THR A 52 9.77 -5.45 10.92
C THR A 52 8.96 -6.56 10.23
N LEU A 53 7.92 -7.08 10.90
CA LEU A 53 7.04 -8.10 10.32
C LEU A 53 6.29 -7.57 9.08
N THR A 54 5.82 -6.32 9.12
CA THR A 54 5.21 -5.65 7.96
C THR A 54 6.19 -5.51 6.79
N LEU A 55 7.44 -5.12 7.05
CA LEU A 55 8.46 -5.00 5.99
C LEU A 55 8.85 -6.36 5.40
N ILE A 56 8.93 -7.41 6.22
CA ILE A 56 9.13 -8.80 5.76
C ILE A 56 7.96 -9.25 4.89
N PHE A 57 6.73 -8.87 5.24
CA PHE A 57 5.56 -9.15 4.41
C PHE A 57 5.65 -8.43 3.06
N TYR A 58 5.98 -7.13 3.04
CA TYR A 58 6.14 -6.39 1.78
C TYR A 58 7.29 -6.92 0.92
N SER A 59 8.42 -7.29 1.52
CA SER A 59 9.56 -7.84 0.76
C SER A 59 9.24 -9.17 0.09
N ARG A 60 8.22 -9.90 0.57
CA ARG A 60 7.71 -11.12 -0.08
C ARG A 60 6.76 -10.83 -1.23
N LEU A 61 6.15 -9.65 -1.27
CA LEU A 61 5.28 -9.22 -2.36
C LEU A 61 6.08 -8.59 -3.49
N ASP A 62 6.89 -7.57 -3.17
CA ASP A 62 7.68 -6.81 -4.13
C ASP A 62 8.79 -6.02 -3.42
N LEU A 63 10.03 -6.14 -3.90
CA LEU A 63 11.19 -5.54 -3.23
C LEU A 63 11.23 -4.01 -3.40
N VAL A 64 10.82 -3.48 -4.55
CA VAL A 64 10.85 -2.04 -4.82
C VAL A 64 9.84 -1.32 -3.95
N LEU A 65 8.62 -1.85 -3.89
CA LEU A 65 7.58 -1.32 -3.01
C LEU A 65 7.92 -1.51 -1.53
N ALA A 66 8.59 -2.61 -1.16
CA ALA A 66 9.07 -2.80 0.22
C ALA A 66 10.08 -1.72 0.63
N VAL A 67 11.04 -1.38 -0.24
CA VAL A 67 12.00 -0.30 0.01
C VAL A 67 11.31 1.06 0.09
N ALA A 68 10.36 1.35 -0.80
CA ALA A 68 9.60 2.59 -0.78
C ALA A 68 8.77 2.72 0.51
N MET A 69 8.12 1.64 0.95
CA MET A 69 7.39 1.60 2.21
C MET A 69 8.31 1.72 3.43
N ALA A 70 9.51 1.12 3.39
CA ALA A 70 10.51 1.29 4.45
C ALA A 70 10.95 2.75 4.59
N ALA A 71 11.20 3.43 3.47
CA ALA A 71 11.53 4.86 3.47
C ALA A 71 10.38 5.71 4.03
N LEU A 72 9.14 5.45 3.62
CA LEU A 72 7.97 6.15 4.15
C LEU A 72 7.82 5.94 5.67
N ILE A 73 7.90 4.69 6.13
CA ILE A 73 7.78 4.35 7.55
C ILE A 73 8.92 4.98 8.36
N PHE A 74 10.14 5.02 7.82
CA PHE A 74 11.26 5.70 8.46
C PHE A 74 10.97 7.21 8.65
N VAL A 75 10.49 7.89 7.61
CA VAL A 75 10.10 9.30 7.70
C VAL A 75 8.99 9.50 8.72
N MET A 76 7.96 8.64 8.71
CA MET A 76 6.87 8.68 9.70
C MET A 76 7.38 8.50 11.13
N ALA A 77 8.23 7.51 11.37
CA ALA A 77 8.83 7.24 12.68
C ALA A 77 9.70 8.42 13.14
N TRP A 78 10.50 8.99 12.24
CA TRP A 78 11.30 10.18 12.53
C TRP A 78 10.42 11.38 12.91
N LEU A 79 9.33 11.63 12.17
CA LEU A 79 8.36 12.68 12.51
C LEU A 79 7.73 12.45 13.88
N ILE A 80 7.33 11.22 14.20
CA ILE A 80 6.73 10.87 15.50
C ILE A 80 7.68 11.20 16.67
N LEU A 81 8.98 10.98 16.50
CA LEU A 81 9.97 11.25 17.54
C LEU A 81 10.19 12.75 17.80
N ILE A 82 10.02 13.60 16.79
CA ILE A 82 10.27 15.05 16.92
C ILE A 82 9.00 15.87 17.21
N LEU A 83 7.82 15.32 16.93
CA LEU A 83 6.55 16.00 17.19
C LEU A 83 6.25 16.05 18.70
N PRO A 84 6.08 17.23 19.31
CA PRO A 84 5.79 17.37 20.74
C PRO A 84 4.30 17.14 21.04
N VAL A 85 3.75 16.00 20.61
CA VAL A 85 2.33 15.64 20.78
C VAL A 85 2.20 14.32 21.53
N GLY A 86 1.20 14.21 22.40
CA GLY A 86 0.93 12.97 23.13
C GLY A 86 0.12 11.96 22.33
N VAL A 87 -0.03 10.74 22.88
CA VAL A 87 -0.77 9.63 22.27
C VAL A 87 -2.21 9.99 21.82
N GLY A 88 -2.87 10.92 22.54
CA GLY A 88 -4.21 11.40 22.20
C GLY A 88 -4.32 12.04 20.81
N PHE A 89 -3.26 12.67 20.32
CA PHE A 89 -3.22 13.22 18.96
C PHE A 89 -3.32 12.12 17.91
N TYR A 90 -2.55 11.04 18.07
CA TYR A 90 -2.56 9.90 17.15
C TYR A 90 -3.89 9.14 17.22
N ILE A 91 -4.47 8.98 18.41
CA ILE A 91 -5.82 8.39 18.55
C ILE A 91 -6.87 9.23 17.80
N ALA A 92 -6.81 10.56 17.92
CA ALA A 92 -7.72 11.43 17.18
C ALA A 92 -7.55 11.26 15.66
N LEU A 93 -6.31 11.29 15.16
CA LEU A 93 -6.03 11.04 13.73
C LEU A 93 -6.58 9.70 13.25
N PHE A 94 -6.36 8.64 14.05
CA PHE A 94 -6.86 7.30 13.73
C PHE A 94 -8.39 7.29 13.58
N ILE A 95 -9.11 7.87 14.55
CA ILE A 95 -10.58 7.93 14.53
C ILE A 95 -11.08 8.72 13.32
N PHE A 96 -10.57 9.94 13.11
CA PHE A 96 -11.03 10.79 12.00
C PHE A 96 -10.70 10.19 10.63
N ALA A 97 -9.53 9.58 10.46
CA ALA A 97 -9.18 8.93 9.21
C ALA A 97 -10.04 7.69 8.92
N TRP A 98 -10.42 6.92 9.94
CA TRP A 98 -11.37 5.82 9.78
C TRP A 98 -12.78 6.28 9.43
N ILE A 99 -13.27 7.35 10.08
CA ILE A 99 -14.55 7.97 9.69
C ILE A 99 -14.52 8.38 8.21
N GLY A 100 -13.41 8.99 7.78
CA GLY A 100 -13.17 9.31 6.37
C GLY A 100 -13.22 8.07 5.47
N GLN A 101 -12.48 7.01 5.78
CA GLN A 101 -12.51 5.77 4.99
C GLN A 101 -13.91 5.16 4.88
N PHE A 102 -14.66 5.08 5.99
CA PHE A 102 -16.02 4.54 5.97
C PHE A 102 -16.96 5.41 5.14
N TYR A 103 -16.79 6.73 5.18
CA TYR A 103 -17.53 7.63 4.31
C TYR A 103 -17.19 7.41 2.82
N GLY A 104 -15.90 7.24 2.48
CA GLY A 104 -15.48 6.88 1.12
C GLY A 104 -16.13 5.58 0.63
N HIS A 105 -16.14 4.54 1.46
CA HIS A 105 -16.80 3.27 1.14
C HIS A 105 -18.33 3.38 1.05
N LYS A 106 -18.95 4.26 1.83
CA LYS A 106 -20.38 4.58 1.69
C LYS A 106 -20.69 5.18 0.31
N ILE A 107 -19.83 6.05 -0.21
CA ILE A 107 -19.95 6.61 -1.56
C ILE A 107 -19.73 5.53 -2.63
N GLU A 108 -18.76 4.64 -2.42
CA GLU A 108 -18.48 3.53 -3.34
C GLU A 108 -19.65 2.52 -3.40
N GLY A 109 -20.40 2.35 -2.31
CA GLY A 109 -21.45 1.33 -2.19
C GLY A 109 -20.91 -0.09 -1.97
N LYS A 110 -19.59 -0.24 -1.77
CA LYS A 110 -18.92 -1.51 -1.47
C LYS A 110 -18.31 -1.47 -0.07
N LYS A 111 -18.41 -2.58 0.66
CA LYS A 111 -17.82 -2.72 2.00
C LYS A 111 -16.29 -2.65 1.91
N PRO A 112 -15.61 -2.15 2.96
CA PRO A 112 -14.15 -2.18 3.03
C PRO A 112 -13.56 -3.59 2.89
N SER A 113 -12.46 -3.70 2.14
CA SER A 113 -11.86 -5.01 1.82
C SER A 113 -11.34 -5.75 3.06
N PHE A 114 -10.94 -5.04 4.12
CA PHE A 114 -10.44 -5.69 5.34
C PHE A 114 -11.51 -6.51 6.09
N PHE A 115 -12.79 -6.30 5.80
CA PHE A 115 -13.86 -7.17 6.31
C PHE A 115 -13.83 -8.57 5.66
N LYS A 116 -13.24 -8.70 4.46
CA LYS A 116 -13.01 -10.01 3.83
C LYS A 116 -11.77 -10.68 4.41
N ASP A 117 -10.68 -9.92 4.53
CA ASP A 117 -9.38 -10.39 5.03
C ASP A 117 -8.59 -9.23 5.64
N LEU A 118 -8.13 -9.41 6.88
CA LEU A 118 -7.35 -8.40 7.60
C LEU A 118 -6.06 -8.01 6.86
N GLN A 119 -5.50 -8.89 6.01
CA GLN A 119 -4.32 -8.59 5.20
C GLN A 119 -4.54 -7.39 4.28
N PHE A 120 -5.78 -7.07 3.89
CA PHE A 120 -6.06 -5.87 3.10
C PHE A 120 -5.70 -4.55 3.81
N LEU A 121 -5.53 -4.55 5.13
CA LEU A 121 -4.96 -3.40 5.85
C LEU A 121 -3.49 -3.16 5.48
N LEU A 122 -2.74 -4.22 5.16
CA LEU A 122 -1.35 -4.13 4.68
C LEU A 122 -1.32 -3.84 3.17
N ILE A 123 -2.31 -4.29 2.41
CA ILE A 123 -2.41 -4.04 0.96
C ILE A 123 -2.78 -2.57 0.66
N GLY A 124 -3.60 -1.92 1.47
CA GLY A 124 -3.99 -0.52 1.25
C GLY A 124 -2.81 0.45 1.12
N PRO A 125 -1.87 0.48 2.08
CA PRO A 125 -0.69 1.37 2.02
C PRO A 125 0.19 1.14 0.80
N ILE A 126 0.48 -0.12 0.47
CA ILE A 126 1.36 -0.46 -0.66
C ILE A 126 0.66 -0.16 -2.01
N TRP A 127 -0.67 -0.30 -2.10
CA TRP A 127 -1.46 0.12 -3.26
C TRP A 127 -1.41 1.65 -3.47
N CYS A 128 -1.51 2.44 -2.40
CA CYS A 128 -1.34 3.89 -2.48
C CYS A 128 0.10 4.27 -2.91
N MET A 129 1.11 3.56 -2.40
CA MET A 129 2.51 3.78 -2.76
C MET A 129 2.79 3.44 -4.23
N ASP A 130 2.28 2.31 -4.73
CA ASP A 130 2.41 1.94 -6.14
C ASP A 130 1.80 3.00 -7.06
N ALA A 131 0.59 3.47 -6.76
CA ALA A 131 -0.04 4.56 -7.48
C ALA A 131 0.78 5.87 -7.46
N TYR A 132 1.47 6.16 -6.35
CA TYR A 132 2.38 7.30 -6.25
C TYR A 132 3.61 7.15 -7.15
N LEU A 133 4.30 6.01 -7.07
CA LEU A 133 5.51 5.73 -7.87
C LEU A 133 5.21 5.70 -9.38
N ASN A 134 4.05 5.16 -9.77
CA ASN A 134 3.59 5.17 -11.16
C ASN A 134 3.39 6.59 -11.70
N LYS A 135 2.93 7.53 -10.86
CA LYS A 135 2.74 8.92 -11.24
C LYS A 135 4.06 9.69 -11.36
N THR A 136 5.07 9.34 -10.57
CA THR A 136 6.39 10.00 -10.58
C THR A 136 7.37 9.38 -11.59
N GLY A 137 6.98 8.30 -12.28
CA GLY A 137 7.83 7.60 -13.26
C GLY A 137 8.95 6.77 -12.64
N ALA A 138 8.89 6.51 -11.33
CA ALA A 138 9.95 5.87 -10.55
C ALA A 138 9.87 4.34 -10.50
N GLN A 139 9.04 3.69 -11.33
CA GLN A 139 8.99 2.23 -11.43
C GLN A 139 10.32 1.70 -11.98
N ILE A 140 11.20 1.28 -11.07
CA ILE A 140 12.28 0.37 -11.41
C ILE A 140 11.63 -0.99 -11.62
N LYS A 141 11.33 -1.34 -12.88
CA LYS A 141 10.81 -2.67 -13.21
C LYS A 141 11.74 -3.73 -12.60
N ASN A 142 11.18 -4.63 -11.80
CA ASN A 142 11.96 -5.73 -11.26
C ASN A 142 12.57 -6.55 -12.41
N PRO A 143 13.81 -7.06 -12.29
CA PRO A 143 14.42 -7.88 -13.33
C PRO A 143 13.54 -9.05 -13.75
N CYS A 144 12.83 -9.66 -12.80
CA CYS A 144 11.90 -10.77 -13.03
C CYS A 144 10.67 -10.37 -13.85
N GLN A 145 10.01 -9.25 -13.52
CA GLN A 145 8.87 -8.73 -14.28
C GLN A 145 9.30 -8.27 -15.69
N SER A 146 10.45 -7.59 -15.80
CA SER A 146 11.00 -7.19 -17.09
C SER A 146 11.43 -8.38 -17.97
N ALA A 147 11.85 -9.49 -17.37
CA ALA A 147 12.17 -10.72 -18.10
C ALA A 147 10.89 -11.38 -18.66
N ASN A 148 9.81 -11.41 -17.87
CA ASN A 148 8.54 -11.96 -18.30
C ASN A 148 7.90 -11.10 -19.41
N GLU A 149 7.92 -9.77 -19.28
CA GLU A 149 7.44 -8.86 -20.33
C GLU A 149 8.27 -8.97 -21.62
N ARG A 150 9.60 -9.09 -21.52
CA ARG A 150 10.47 -9.32 -22.69
C ARG A 150 10.21 -10.66 -23.34
N HIS A 151 9.97 -11.71 -22.56
CA HIS A 151 9.65 -13.04 -23.07
C HIS A 151 8.30 -13.05 -23.80
N LEU A 152 7.28 -12.42 -23.22
CA LEU A 152 5.96 -12.25 -23.85
C LEU A 152 6.03 -11.41 -25.13
N ALA A 153 6.81 -10.32 -25.13
CA ALA A 153 7.04 -9.52 -26.34
C ALA A 153 7.74 -10.33 -27.44
N HIS A 154 8.72 -11.17 -27.09
CA HIS A 154 9.35 -12.09 -28.04
C HIS A 154 8.38 -13.14 -28.59
N MET A 155 7.53 -13.74 -27.74
CA MET A 155 6.52 -14.72 -28.18
C MET A 155 5.49 -14.09 -29.12
N TYR A 156 5.04 -12.87 -28.82
CA TYR A 156 4.09 -12.14 -29.66
C TYR A 156 4.67 -11.75 -31.02
N ASN A 157 5.92 -11.28 -31.05
CA ASN A 157 6.64 -10.97 -32.29
C ASN A 157 6.96 -12.24 -33.11
N PHE A 158 7.24 -13.37 -32.45
CA PHE A 158 7.44 -14.65 -33.13
C PHE A 158 6.16 -15.16 -33.78
N HIS A 159 5.02 -15.08 -33.10
CA HIS A 159 3.72 -15.50 -33.67
C HIS A 159 3.16 -14.56 -34.74
N SER A 160 3.44 -13.25 -34.67
CA SER A 160 3.05 -12.31 -35.73
C SER A 160 3.92 -12.47 -36.99
N GLY A 161 5.21 -12.79 -36.84
CA GLY A 161 6.09 -13.12 -37.98
C GLY A 161 5.64 -14.37 -38.75
N ILE A 162 5.14 -15.39 -38.06
CA ILE A 162 4.68 -16.66 -38.70
C ILE A 162 3.36 -16.49 -39.47
N ARG A 163 2.51 -15.50 -39.12
CA ARG A 163 1.24 -15.25 -39.83
C ARG A 163 1.37 -14.37 -41.09
N SER A 164 2.56 -13.91 -41.41
CA SER A 164 2.82 -13.01 -42.56
C SER A 164 3.59 -13.67 -43.72
N LEU A 165 3.72 -15.00 -43.68
CA LEU A 165 4.23 -15.86 -44.75
C LEU A 165 3.11 -16.82 -45.20
#